data_AF-A0A5M8SZQ2-F1
#
_entry.id   AF-A0A5M8SZQ2-F1
#
_cell.length_a   1.000
_cell.length_b   1.000
_cell.length_c   1.000
_cell.angle_alpha   90.00
_cell.angle_beta   90.00
_cell.angle_gamma   90.00
#
_symmetry.space_group_name_H-M   'P 1'
#
loop_
_entity.id
_entity.type
_entity.pdbx_description
1 polymer ?
#
loop_
_entity_poly.entity_id
_entity_poly.type
_entity_poly.pdbx_seq_one_letter_code
_entity_poly.pdbx_strand_id
1 'polypeptide(L)'
;MLDRLSQGPASVSALAAPLGVTLTAVMQHLQILEECGLAHTEKVGRVRTCRIASAGLDALEAWVKAHRTQLEQQLDRLGALLDQE
;
A
#
# COMPACT_ATOMS: atom_id res chain seq x y z
N MET A 1 -5.90 4.64 -5.58
CA MET A 1 -4.62 4.77 -6.32
C MET A 1 -3.87 3.46 -6.39
N LEU A 2 -3.53 2.83 -5.26
CA LEU A 2 -2.81 1.54 -5.26
C LEU A 2 -3.54 0.44 -6.03
N ASP A 3 -4.87 0.31 -5.87
CA ASP A 3 -5.68 -0.65 -6.62
C ASP A 3 -5.67 -0.39 -8.15
N ARG A 4 -5.49 0.86 -8.58
CA ARG A 4 -5.32 1.16 -10.01
C ARG A 4 -3.91 0.78 -10.49
N LEU A 5 -2.90 1.01 -9.65
CA LEU A 5 -1.50 0.69 -9.95
C LEU A 5 -1.19 -0.81 -9.88
N SER A 6 -1.98 -1.60 -9.14
CA SER A 6 -1.88 -3.06 -9.12
C SER A 6 -2.28 -3.67 -10.47
N GLN A 7 -3.15 -3.00 -11.23
CA GLN A 7 -3.54 -3.40 -12.58
C GLN A 7 -2.49 -3.03 -13.65
N GLY A 8 -1.49 -2.23 -13.29
CA GLY A 8 -0.38 -1.85 -14.17
C GLY A 8 0.07 -0.38 -14.04
N PRO A 9 1.17 -0.01 -14.70
CA PRO A 9 1.67 1.36 -14.68
C PRO A 9 0.67 2.36 -15.28
N ALA A 10 0.58 3.55 -14.69
CA ALA A 10 -0.35 4.59 -15.13
C ALA A 10 0.30 5.99 -15.02
N SER A 11 -0.12 6.93 -15.85
CA SER A 11 0.30 8.33 -15.70
C SER A 11 -0.40 9.00 -14.51
N VAL A 12 0.20 10.06 -13.97
CA VAL A 12 -0.44 10.91 -12.93
C VAL A 12 -1.82 11.41 -13.38
N SER A 13 -1.98 11.79 -14.65
CA SER A 13 -3.26 12.22 -15.20
C SER A 13 -4.30 11.09 -15.26
N ALA A 14 -3.88 9.88 -15.62
CA ALA A 14 -4.76 8.70 -15.65
C ALA A 14 -5.16 8.25 -14.24
N LEU A 15 -4.31 8.47 -13.23
CA LEU A 15 -4.64 8.25 -11.82
C LEU A 15 -5.63 9.29 -11.27
N ALA A 16 -5.52 10.54 -11.71
CA ALA A 16 -6.40 11.62 -11.27
C ALA A 16 -7.83 11.49 -11.80
N ALA A 17 -7.98 11.11 -13.08
CA ALA A 17 -9.26 11.06 -13.77
C ALA A 17 -10.38 10.28 -13.03
N PRO A 18 -10.16 9.05 -12.54
CA PRO A 18 -11.22 8.29 -11.84
C PRO A 18 -11.46 8.76 -10.39
N LEU A 19 -10.55 9.53 -9.80
CA LEU A 19 -10.62 9.92 -8.39
C LEU A 19 -11.29 11.29 -8.18
N GLY A 20 -11.49 12.07 -9.24
CA GLY A 20 -12.10 13.41 -9.14
C GLY A 20 -11.25 14.41 -8.34
N VAL A 21 -9.96 14.13 -8.16
CA VAL A 21 -9.01 14.96 -7.39
C VAL A 21 -8.07 15.72 -8.32
N THR A 22 -7.47 16.79 -7.80
CA THR A 22 -6.50 17.59 -8.57
C THR A 22 -5.19 16.82 -8.79
N LEU A 23 -4.47 17.15 -9.87
CA LEU A 23 -3.15 16.58 -10.14
C LEU A 23 -2.17 16.80 -8.97
N THR A 24 -2.24 17.96 -8.32
CA THR A 24 -1.43 18.29 -7.14
C THR A 24 -1.73 17.34 -5.97
N ALA A 25 -3.00 17.02 -5.71
CA ALA A 25 -3.37 16.06 -4.68
C ALA A 25 -2.84 14.65 -5.01
N VAL A 26 -2.92 14.23 -6.29
CA VAL A 26 -2.32 12.96 -6.73
C VAL A 26 -0.81 12.94 -6.48
N MET A 27 -0.10 14.02 -6.80
CA MET A 27 1.34 14.13 -6.56
C MET A 27 1.68 14.01 -5.07
N GLN A 28 0.92 14.64 -4.17
CA GLN A 28 1.11 14.52 -2.72
C GLN A 28 0.93 13.08 -2.23
N HIS A 29 -0.12 12.40 -2.69
CA HIS A 29 -0.33 10.99 -2.36
C HIS A 29 0.78 10.10 -2.91
N LEU A 30 1.24 10.34 -4.15
CA LEU A 30 2.33 9.59 -4.75
C LEU A 30 3.64 9.78 -3.98
N GLN A 31 3.92 11.00 -3.50
CA GLN A 31 5.10 11.27 -2.70
C GLN A 31 5.11 10.42 -1.41
N ILE A 32 4.00 10.42 -0.66
CA ILE A 32 3.88 9.60 0.56
C ILE A 32 4.02 8.11 0.22
N LEU A 33 3.43 7.66 -0.89
CA LEU A 33 3.54 6.27 -1.33
C LEU A 33 4.96 5.88 -1.74
N GLU A 34 5.74 6.80 -2.31
CA GLU A 34 7.18 6.59 -2.59
C GLU A 34 8.00 6.55 -1.29
N GLU A 35 7.72 7.45 -0.34
CA GLU A 35 8.38 7.46 0.97
C GLU A 35 8.13 6.17 1.76
N CYS A 36 6.93 5.59 1.65
CA CYS A 36 6.60 4.29 2.20
C CYS A 36 7.11 3.10 1.36
N GLY A 37 7.74 3.35 0.21
CA GLY A 37 8.23 2.31 -0.70
C GLY A 37 7.15 1.51 -1.41
N LEU A 38 5.89 1.96 -1.42
CA LEU A 38 4.73 1.28 -2.01
C LEU A 38 4.52 1.62 -3.50
N ALA A 39 5.02 2.76 -3.95
CA ALA A 39 4.97 3.18 -5.34
C ALA A 39 6.34 3.64 -5.83
N HIS A 40 6.53 3.64 -7.14
CA HIS A 40 7.66 4.24 -7.80
C HIS A 40 7.16 5.11 -8.95
N THR A 41 7.68 6.33 -9.05
CA THR A 41 7.37 7.25 -10.13
C THR A 41 8.61 7.56 -10.94
N GLU A 42 8.43 7.58 -12.26
CA GLU A 42 9.48 7.88 -13.22
C GLU A 42 8.97 8.93 -14.20
N LYS A 43 9.81 9.90 -14.52
CA LYS A 43 9.49 10.91 -15.54
C LYS A 43 10.00 10.44 -16.89
N VAL A 44 9.09 10.04 -17.78
CA VAL A 44 9.40 9.66 -19.16
C VAL A 44 8.93 10.80 -20.09
N GLY A 45 9.87 11.64 -20.51
CA GLY A 45 9.59 12.83 -21.31
C GLY A 45 8.76 13.86 -20.55
N ARG A 46 7.54 14.15 -21.03
CA ARG A 46 6.58 15.08 -20.37
C ARG A 46 5.63 14.38 -19.40
N VAL A 47 5.61 13.05 -19.38
CA VAL A 47 4.65 12.27 -18.58
C VAL A 47 5.37 11.66 -17.39
N ARG A 48 4.78 11.81 -16.20
CA ARG A 48 5.20 11.04 -15.02
C ARG A 48 4.37 9.76 -14.96
N THR A 49 5.06 8.63 -15.11
CA THR A 49 4.50 7.29 -15.04
C THR A 49 4.72 6.75 -13.63
N CYS A 50 3.68 6.17 -13.06
CA CYS A 50 3.65 5.64 -11.71
C CYS A 50 3.41 4.13 -11.81
N ARG A 51 4.11 3.36 -10.99
CA ARG A 51 3.93 1.90 -10.88
C ARG A 51 3.98 1.48 -9.42
N ILE A 52 3.39 0.33 -9.12
CA ILE A 52 3.51 -0.28 -7.80
C ILE A 52 4.94 -0.76 -7.57
N ALA A 53 5.40 -0.67 -6.32
CA ALA A 53 6.67 -1.22 -5.91
C ALA A 53 6.41 -2.52 -5.13
N SER A 54 6.72 -3.67 -5.75
CA SER A 54 6.48 -4.99 -5.16
C SER A 54 7.17 -5.16 -3.81
N ALA A 55 8.41 -4.68 -3.67
CA ALA A 55 9.16 -4.76 -2.43
C ALA A 55 8.46 -4.11 -1.23
N GLY A 56 7.75 -2.99 -1.43
CA GLY A 56 6.97 -2.35 -0.37
C GLY A 56 5.72 -3.15 0.01
N LEU A 57 5.09 -3.81 -0.95
CA LEU A 57 3.97 -4.71 -0.67
C LEU A 57 4.42 -5.96 0.08
N ASP A 58 5.56 -6.53 -0.28
CA ASP A 58 6.13 -7.69 0.41
C ASP A 58 6.43 -7.36 1.88
N ALA A 59 7.00 -6.17 2.13
CA ALA A 59 7.25 -5.68 3.48
C ALA A 59 5.95 -5.46 4.27
N LEU A 60 4.91 -4.90 3.63
CA LEU A 60 3.60 -4.72 4.23
C LEU A 60 2.95 -6.07 4.57
N GLU A 61 3.00 -7.04 3.67
CA GLU A 61 2.47 -8.39 3.90
C GLU A 61 3.16 -9.05 5.09
N ALA A 62 4.49 -9.00 5.14
CA ALA A 62 5.26 -9.54 6.26
C ALA A 62 4.87 -8.89 7.59
N TRP A 63 4.70 -7.56 7.61
CA TRP A 63 4.29 -6.81 8.80
C TRP A 63 2.88 -7.19 9.27
N VAL A 64 1.92 -7.30 8.34
CA VAL A 64 0.53 -7.72 8.64
C VAL A 64 0.52 -9.15 9.19
N LYS A 65 1.28 -10.06 8.58
CA LYS A 65 1.37 -11.46 9.02
C LYS A 65 1.93 -11.58 10.43
N ALA A 66 2.99 -10.83 10.75
CA ALA A 66 3.56 -10.79 12.09
C ALA A 66 2.55 -10.29 13.14
N HIS A 67 1.83 -9.21 12.84
CA HIS A 67 0.81 -8.66 13.74
C HIS A 67 -0.35 -9.63 13.96
N ARG A 68 -0.85 -10.27 12.89
CA ARG A 68 -1.91 -11.26 12.99
C ARG A 68 -1.49 -12.43 13.89
N THR A 69 -0.29 -12.97 13.66
CA THR A 69 0.24 -14.09 14.45
C THR A 69 0.31 -13.73 15.94
N GLN A 70 0.72 -12.51 16.27
CA GLN A 70 0.78 -12.05 17.66
C GLN A 70 -0.61 -11.92 18.30
N LEU A 71 -1.61 -11.45 17.54
CA LEU A 71 -2.99 -11.36 18.02
C LEU A 71 -3.61 -12.75 18.25
N GLU A 72 -3.39 -13.67 17.32
CA GLU A 72 -3.84 -15.07 17.43
C GLU A 72 -3.24 -15.73 18.68
N GLN A 73 -1.93 -15.60 18.89
CA GLN A 73 -1.27 -16.14 20.09
C GLN A 73 -1.80 -15.57 21.40
N GLN A 74 -2.14 -14.27 21.43
CA GLN A 74 -2.74 -13.65 22.61
C GLN A 74 -4.14 -14.19 22.88
N LEU A 75 -4.92 -14.42 21.81
CA LEU A 75 -6.27 -14.98 21.92
C LEU A 75 -6.23 -16.45 22.35
N ASP A 76 -5.32 -17.25 21.81
CA ASP A 76 -5.12 -18.66 22.19
C ASP A 76 -4.78 -18.79 23.68
N ARG A 77 -3.91 -17.91 24.19
CA ARG A 77 -3.57 -17.86 25.63
C ARG A 77 -4.77 -17.52 26.50
N LEU A 78 -5.61 -16.59 26.05
CA LEU A 78 -6.84 -16.24 26.77
C LEU A 78 -7.81 -17.43 26.80
N GLY A 79 -7.98 -18.13 25.67
CA GLY A 79 -8.81 -19.33 25.59
C GLY A 79 -8.33 -20.41 26.56
N ALA A 80 -7.03 -20.69 26.58
CA ALA A 80 -6.45 -21.69 27.49
C ALA A 80 -6.64 -21.36 28.98
N LEU A 81 -6.70 -20.08 29.36
CA LEU A 81 -6.98 -19.68 30.74
C LEU A 81 -8.44 -19.89 31.11
N LEU A 82 -9.36 -19.59 30.19
CA LEU A 82 -10.80 -19.77 30.40
C LEU A 82 -11.20 -21.24 30.44
N ASP A 83 -10.52 -22.11 29.69
CA ASP A 83 -10.74 -23.56 29.73
C ASP A 83 -10.21 -24.23 31.01
N GLN A 84 -9.45 -23.49 31.84
CA GLN A 84 -8.88 -23.98 33.11
C GLN A 84 -9.73 -23.62 34.35
N GLU A 85 -10.84 -22.89 34.20
CA GLU A 85 -11.84 -22.61 35.24
C GLU A 85 -13.11 -23.46 35.10
#